data_AF-A0A955NJI1-F1
#
_entry.id   AF-A0A955NJI1-F1
#
_cell.length_a   1.000
_cell.length_b   1.000
_cell.length_c   1.000
_cell.angle_alpha   90.00
_cell.angle_beta   90.00
_cell.angle_gamma   90.00
#
_symmetry.space_group_name_H-M   'P 1'
#
loop_
_entity.id
_entity.type
_entity.pdbx_description
1 polymer ?
#
loop_
_entity_poly.entity_id
_entity_poly.type
_entity_poly.pdbx_seq_one_letter_code
_entity_poly.pdbx_strand_id
1 'polypeptide(L)'
;MKKSIPLIALCLMALPAVAEDPGRVYENKLTPLKDPEPILADHPEFFQPIVEVARYEAPTLVQDENADLSVRAWRWSYNARGIIEMPNFIDASKTAIVVVHPWGIDDDNGWISPEPAGVAFNCTPIKNEMGHRQQREVLDPFLNRLRGKVKYVLHSLPGKEDPIRAKIYRSLDLEIPTAEDRVEGLKELEAKLKGFHYVAGDLPETIALSDESPVRDYFKQFPGLDSGDHYNGKGFWDLPIPITTALTNTEEDIVVYDLEGYEKIRDTLKEQGIEHILMTGYATDM
;
A
#
# COMPACT_ATOMS: atom_id res chain seq x y z
N MET A 1 -61.53 35.67 41.14
CA MET A 1 -60.14 35.48 40.68
C MET A 1 -60.14 34.71 39.36
N LYS A 2 -60.06 35.39 38.21
CA LYS A 2 -59.88 34.75 36.90
C LYS A 2 -58.38 34.75 36.61
N LYS A 3 -57.74 33.58 36.58
CA LYS A 3 -56.33 33.42 36.21
C LYS A 3 -56.23 33.33 34.69
N SER A 4 -55.52 34.27 34.08
CA SER A 4 -55.16 34.26 32.66
C SER A 4 -54.04 33.25 32.44
N ILE A 5 -54.22 32.33 31.48
CA ILE A 5 -53.18 31.38 31.03
C ILE A 5 -52.47 32.03 29.83
N PRO A 6 -51.12 32.11 29.80
CA PRO A 6 -50.41 32.63 28.65
C PRO A 6 -50.33 31.57 27.54
N LEU A 7 -50.64 31.98 26.31
CA LEU A 7 -50.48 31.17 25.11
C LEU A 7 -49.00 31.21 24.70
N ILE A 8 -48.29 30.11 24.90
CA ILE A 8 -46.91 29.93 24.40
C ILE A 8 -47.01 29.54 22.93
N ALA A 9 -46.56 30.44 22.04
CA ALA A 9 -46.42 30.16 20.62
C ALA A 9 -45.17 29.27 20.41
N LEU A 10 -45.41 27.99 20.12
CA LEU A 10 -44.37 27.03 19.78
C LEU A 10 -43.96 27.25 18.31
N CYS A 11 -42.84 27.93 18.09
CA CYS A 11 -42.20 27.97 16.76
C CYS A 11 -41.59 26.60 16.47
N LEU A 12 -42.28 25.77 15.69
CA LEU A 12 -41.65 24.61 15.04
C LEU A 12 -40.61 25.13 14.04
N MET A 13 -39.33 25.04 14.41
CA MET A 13 -38.25 25.13 13.43
C MET A 13 -38.33 23.87 12.57
N ALA A 14 -38.72 24.04 11.31
CA ALA A 14 -38.59 22.98 10.31
C ALA A 14 -37.11 22.68 10.13
N LEU A 15 -36.67 21.51 10.60
CA LEU A 15 -35.37 20.98 10.23
C LEU A 15 -35.34 20.79 8.71
N PRO A 16 -34.33 21.27 8.00
CA PRO A 16 -34.19 20.98 6.58
C PRO A 16 -34.09 19.46 6.43
N ALA A 17 -35.04 18.90 5.67
CA ALA A 17 -34.93 17.52 5.24
C ALA A 17 -33.63 17.38 4.45
N VAL A 18 -32.74 16.49 4.90
CA VAL A 18 -31.61 16.03 4.09
C VAL A 18 -32.25 15.38 2.86
N ALA A 19 -32.18 16.05 1.72
CA ALA A 19 -32.60 15.46 0.47
C ALA A 19 -31.69 14.25 0.22
N GLU A 20 -32.28 13.06 0.10
CA GLU A 20 -31.56 11.91 -0.43
C GLU A 20 -31.02 12.30 -1.82
N ASP A 21 -29.72 12.17 -2.00
CA ASP A 21 -29.10 12.28 -3.32
C ASP A 21 -29.78 11.22 -4.21
N PRO A 22 -30.47 11.61 -5.31
CA PRO A 22 -31.24 10.68 -6.13
C PRO A 22 -30.39 9.57 -6.76
N GLY A 23 -29.07 9.62 -6.61
CA GLY A 23 -28.14 8.62 -7.07
C GLY A 23 -27.94 8.72 -8.57
N ARG A 24 -26.70 8.50 -9.02
CA ARG A 24 -26.38 8.47 -10.44
C ARG A 24 -26.58 7.05 -10.98
N VAL A 25 -27.36 6.91 -12.06
CA VAL A 25 -27.40 5.66 -12.82
C VAL A 25 -26.12 5.54 -13.64
N TYR A 26 -25.34 4.48 -13.39
CA TYR A 26 -24.13 4.18 -14.15
C TYR A 26 -24.47 3.33 -15.38
N GLU A 27 -24.39 3.93 -16.57
CA GLU A 27 -24.49 3.19 -17.82
C GLU A 27 -23.16 2.52 -18.15
N ASN A 28 -23.08 1.20 -18.05
CA ASN A 28 -21.86 0.44 -18.35
C ASN A 28 -21.62 0.29 -19.88
N LYS A 29 -21.47 1.42 -20.58
CA LYS A 29 -21.28 1.49 -22.03
C LYS A 29 -19.80 1.54 -22.39
N LEU A 30 -19.29 0.47 -22.99
CA LEU A 30 -17.88 0.36 -23.39
C LEU A 30 -17.66 0.92 -24.80
N THR A 31 -16.63 1.76 -24.96
CA THR A 31 -16.21 2.33 -26.24
C THR A 31 -14.85 1.76 -26.63
N PRO A 32 -14.70 1.10 -27.80
CA PRO A 32 -13.40 0.60 -28.24
C PRO A 32 -12.37 1.73 -28.33
N LEU A 33 -11.18 1.50 -27.77
CA LEU A 33 -10.03 2.38 -27.93
C LEU A 33 -9.35 2.09 -29.27
N LYS A 34 -9.00 3.15 -30.00
CA LYS A 34 -8.24 3.04 -31.25
C LYS A 34 -6.76 3.18 -30.94
N ASP A 35 -5.98 2.20 -31.39
CA ASP A 35 -4.51 2.17 -31.28
C ASP A 35 -3.98 2.60 -29.88
N PRO A 36 -4.46 1.97 -28.79
CA PRO A 36 -4.09 2.38 -27.44
C PRO A 36 -2.61 2.06 -27.12
N GLU A 37 -1.92 3.01 -26.49
CA GLU A 37 -0.55 2.81 -26.00
C GLU A 37 -0.51 1.75 -24.89
N PRO A 38 0.54 0.90 -24.80
CA PRO A 38 0.61 -0.16 -23.81
C PRO A 38 0.51 0.38 -22.36
N ILE A 39 -0.15 -0.37 -21.48
CA ILE A 39 -0.26 0.01 -20.06
C ILE A 39 1.05 -0.34 -19.34
N LEU A 40 1.45 0.49 -18.37
CA LEU A 40 2.74 0.36 -17.65
C LEU A 40 3.97 0.47 -18.57
N ALA A 41 3.86 1.24 -19.66
CA ALA A 41 4.93 1.42 -20.63
C ALA A 41 5.97 2.50 -20.26
N ASP A 42 5.74 3.26 -19.19
CA ASP A 42 6.62 4.37 -18.79
C ASP A 42 8.00 3.89 -18.31
N HIS A 43 8.05 2.67 -17.76
CA HIS A 43 9.22 2.07 -17.12
C HIS A 43 9.42 0.60 -17.52
N PRO A 44 9.67 0.32 -18.82
CA PRO A 44 9.78 -1.04 -19.35
C PRO A 44 10.97 -1.84 -18.79
N GLU A 45 11.95 -1.16 -18.18
CA GLU A 45 13.08 -1.75 -17.47
C GLU A 45 12.70 -2.39 -16.12
N PHE A 46 11.52 -2.06 -15.59
CA PHE A 46 11.00 -2.61 -14.33
C PHE A 46 9.72 -3.44 -14.53
N PHE A 47 8.90 -3.09 -15.51
CA PHE A 47 7.60 -3.74 -15.75
C PHE A 47 7.45 -4.13 -17.22
N GLN A 48 6.91 -5.31 -17.50
CA GLN A 48 6.56 -5.68 -18.86
C GLN A 48 5.34 -4.85 -19.30
N PRO A 49 5.44 -4.05 -20.38
CA PRO A 49 4.29 -3.29 -20.86
C PRO A 49 3.16 -4.24 -21.28
N ILE A 50 1.93 -3.91 -20.87
CA ILE A 50 0.74 -4.70 -21.15
C ILE A 50 0.18 -4.29 -22.51
N VAL A 51 0.33 -5.19 -23.47
CA VAL A 51 -0.20 -5.06 -24.83
C VAL A 51 -1.37 -6.02 -24.99
N GLU A 52 -2.50 -5.51 -25.46
CA GLU A 52 -3.70 -6.30 -25.65
C GLU A 52 -4.49 -5.78 -26.86
N VAL A 53 -5.06 -6.72 -27.61
CA VAL A 53 -5.72 -6.48 -28.90
C VAL A 53 -7.05 -5.75 -28.70
N ALA A 54 -7.80 -6.11 -27.67
CA ALA A 54 -9.10 -5.50 -27.39
C ALA A 54 -9.03 -4.63 -26.13
N ARG A 55 -9.16 -3.31 -26.31
CA ARG A 55 -9.23 -2.35 -25.21
C ARG A 55 -10.41 -1.41 -25.37
N TYR A 56 -10.99 -1.05 -24.24
CA TYR A 56 -12.21 -0.25 -24.18
C TYR A 56 -12.08 0.82 -23.11
N GLU A 57 -12.62 2.00 -23.38
CA GLU A 57 -12.89 2.99 -22.36
C GLU A 57 -14.31 2.80 -21.82
N ALA A 58 -14.45 2.76 -20.50
CA ALA A 58 -15.72 2.83 -19.79
C ALA A 58 -16.02 4.27 -19.34
N PRO A 59 -17.29 4.61 -19.06
CA PRO A 59 -17.63 5.93 -18.55
C PRO A 59 -17.06 6.15 -17.15
N THR A 60 -16.79 7.42 -16.81
CA THR A 60 -16.25 7.83 -15.51
C THR A 60 -17.04 7.23 -14.36
N LEU A 61 -16.34 6.52 -13.46
CA LEU A 61 -16.95 5.90 -12.29
C LEU A 61 -16.94 6.85 -11.10
N VAL A 62 -15.78 7.45 -10.79
CA VAL A 62 -15.62 8.43 -9.72
C VAL A 62 -15.36 9.81 -10.32
N GLN A 63 -16.18 10.78 -9.91
CA GLN A 63 -16.11 12.17 -10.35
C GLN A 63 -16.40 13.07 -9.14
N ASP A 64 -15.35 13.49 -8.45
CA ASP A 64 -15.49 14.44 -7.34
C ASP A 64 -15.75 15.85 -7.86
N GLU A 65 -16.45 16.66 -7.05
CA GLU A 65 -16.75 18.07 -7.38
C GLU A 65 -15.48 18.93 -7.49
N ASN A 66 -14.51 18.71 -6.61
CA ASN A 66 -13.24 19.45 -6.55
C ASN A 66 -12.06 18.63 -7.09
N ALA A 67 -12.31 17.70 -8.02
CA ALA A 67 -11.28 16.80 -8.51
C ALA A 67 -10.09 17.54 -9.14
N ASP A 68 -8.88 17.23 -8.67
CA ASP A 68 -7.61 17.78 -9.16
C ASP A 68 -6.58 16.69 -9.49
N LEU A 69 -6.92 15.41 -9.28
CA LEU A 69 -6.18 14.26 -9.76
C LEU A 69 -6.99 13.48 -10.80
N SER A 70 -6.34 13.15 -11.92
CA SER A 70 -6.87 12.20 -12.90
C SER A 70 -6.20 10.85 -12.70
N VAL A 71 -7.02 9.81 -12.49
CA VAL A 71 -6.57 8.44 -12.25
C VAL A 71 -7.28 7.51 -13.22
N ARG A 72 -6.51 6.75 -14.00
CA ARG A 72 -7.05 5.74 -14.92
C ARG A 72 -6.87 4.36 -14.30
N ALA A 73 -7.98 3.75 -13.89
CA ALA A 73 -8.00 2.37 -13.44
C ALA A 73 -8.21 1.44 -14.63
N TRP A 74 -7.78 0.19 -14.54
CA TRP A 74 -8.03 -0.80 -15.58
C TRP A 74 -8.29 -2.19 -15.00
N ARG A 75 -8.98 -3.03 -15.77
CA ARG A 75 -9.20 -4.44 -15.44
C ARG A 75 -9.40 -5.27 -16.69
N TRP A 76 -9.03 -6.55 -16.64
CA TRP A 76 -9.46 -7.50 -17.66
C TRP A 76 -10.94 -7.83 -17.51
N SER A 77 -11.67 -7.87 -18.62
CA SER A 77 -13.08 -8.24 -18.65
C SER A 77 -13.30 -9.47 -19.51
N TYR A 78 -13.78 -10.54 -18.87
CA TYR A 78 -14.24 -11.72 -19.59
C TYR A 78 -15.42 -11.38 -20.51
N ASN A 79 -16.34 -10.51 -20.10
CA ASN A 79 -17.52 -10.19 -20.93
C ASN A 79 -17.13 -9.41 -22.20
N ALA A 80 -16.18 -8.49 -22.09
CA ALA A 80 -15.69 -7.71 -23.24
C ALA A 80 -14.57 -8.42 -24.01
N ARG A 81 -14.02 -9.51 -23.44
CA ARG A 81 -12.80 -10.21 -23.92
C ARG A 81 -11.66 -9.20 -24.17
N GLY A 82 -11.51 -8.24 -23.26
CA GLY A 82 -10.71 -7.03 -23.45
C GLY A 82 -10.38 -6.31 -22.13
N ILE A 83 -9.38 -5.42 -22.16
CA ILE A 83 -9.07 -4.54 -21.04
C ILE A 83 -10.09 -3.40 -21.06
N ILE A 84 -10.68 -3.13 -19.90
CA ILE A 84 -11.52 -1.95 -19.70
C ILE A 84 -10.72 -0.94 -18.89
N GLU A 85 -10.52 0.23 -19.45
CA GLU A 85 -9.94 1.40 -18.81
C GLU A 85 -11.03 2.35 -18.36
N MET A 86 -10.92 2.83 -17.13
CA MET A 86 -11.90 3.66 -16.46
C MET A 86 -11.22 4.96 -16.04
N PRO A 87 -11.52 6.09 -16.69
CA PRO A 87 -11.07 7.39 -16.20
C PRO A 87 -11.81 7.72 -14.90
N ASN A 88 -11.09 8.28 -13.94
CA ASN A 88 -11.62 8.79 -12.68
C ASN A 88 -10.99 10.13 -12.38
N PHE A 89 -11.75 10.99 -11.72
CA PHE A 89 -11.32 12.32 -11.31
C PHE A 89 -11.62 12.43 -9.82
N ILE A 90 -10.56 12.50 -9.01
CA ILE A 90 -10.64 12.46 -7.55
C ILE A 90 -10.01 13.71 -6.93
N ASP A 91 -10.49 14.08 -5.75
CA ASP A 91 -9.97 15.18 -4.93
C ASP A 91 -8.72 14.71 -4.15
N ALA A 92 -7.55 15.29 -4.46
CA ALA A 92 -6.29 14.97 -3.80
C ALA A 92 -6.39 15.18 -2.29
N SER A 93 -7.05 16.24 -1.84
CA SER A 93 -7.14 16.61 -0.41
C SER A 93 -7.96 15.62 0.41
N LYS A 94 -8.65 14.69 -0.25
CA LYS A 94 -9.39 13.56 0.34
C LYS A 94 -8.79 12.21 -0.03
N THR A 95 -7.60 12.21 -0.63
CA THR A 95 -6.90 11.01 -1.07
C THR A 95 -5.72 10.73 -0.15
N ALA A 96 -5.51 9.46 0.17
CA ALA A 96 -4.29 8.97 0.78
C ALA A 96 -3.57 7.99 -0.17
N ILE A 97 -2.23 8.03 -0.15
CA ILE A 97 -1.39 7.06 -0.85
C ILE A 97 -0.88 6.07 0.19
N VAL A 98 -0.96 4.77 -0.08
CA VAL A 98 -0.41 3.72 0.79
C VAL A 98 0.70 3.00 0.05
N VAL A 99 1.93 3.13 0.56
CA VAL A 99 3.10 2.41 0.10
C VAL A 99 3.23 1.14 0.95
N VAL A 100 3.02 -0.01 0.33
CA VAL A 100 3.24 -1.30 1.00
C VAL A 100 4.72 -1.62 0.98
N HIS A 101 5.30 -1.85 2.16
CA HIS A 101 6.70 -2.25 2.27
C HIS A 101 6.90 -3.67 1.73
N PRO A 102 7.90 -3.90 0.87
CA PRO A 102 8.15 -5.23 0.33
C PRO A 102 8.85 -6.14 1.35
N TRP A 103 8.27 -7.31 1.62
CA TRP A 103 8.88 -8.29 2.52
C TRP A 103 10.30 -8.70 2.09
N GLY A 104 11.22 -8.61 3.05
CA GLY A 104 12.55 -9.20 2.98
C GLY A 104 13.59 -8.34 2.25
N ILE A 105 13.23 -7.16 1.78
CA ILE A 105 14.23 -6.24 1.22
C ILE A 105 15.20 -5.82 2.33
N ASP A 106 16.50 -5.86 2.03
CA ASP A 106 17.48 -5.19 2.87
C ASP A 106 17.34 -3.70 2.65
N ASP A 107 16.75 -2.98 3.59
CA ASP A 107 16.38 -1.57 3.45
C ASP A 107 17.57 -0.57 3.49
N ASP A 108 18.82 -1.08 3.46
CA ASP A 108 20.06 -0.32 3.71
C ASP A 108 20.08 0.38 5.09
N ASN A 109 19.26 -0.10 6.04
CA ASN A 109 19.16 0.42 7.42
C ASN A 109 20.02 -0.37 8.43
N GLY A 110 20.98 -1.16 7.95
CA GLY A 110 21.92 -1.93 8.78
C GLY A 110 21.54 -3.39 9.02
N TRP A 111 20.47 -3.87 8.37
CA TRP A 111 20.27 -5.30 8.16
C TRP A 111 21.25 -5.79 7.08
N ILE A 112 21.56 -7.09 7.06
CA ILE A 112 22.36 -7.73 6.01
C ILE A 112 21.67 -9.05 5.70
N SER A 113 21.11 -9.19 4.51
CA SER A 113 20.52 -10.46 4.07
C SER A 113 21.61 -11.54 3.87
N PRO A 114 21.38 -12.80 4.29
CA PRO A 114 22.28 -13.90 4.00
C PRO A 114 22.23 -14.30 2.53
N GLU A 115 23.27 -14.97 2.05
CA GLU A 115 23.29 -15.60 0.72
C GLU A 115 23.58 -17.10 0.87
N PRO A 116 22.57 -17.98 0.68
CA PRO A 116 21.19 -17.69 0.27
C PRO A 116 20.32 -17.17 1.42
N ALA A 117 19.26 -16.43 1.09
CA ALA A 117 18.20 -16.02 2.03
C ALA A 117 16.90 -16.79 1.78
N GLY A 118 17.02 -18.11 1.61
CA GLY A 118 15.89 -19.01 1.49
C GLY A 118 14.92 -18.64 0.36
N VAL A 119 13.63 -18.60 0.69
CA VAL A 119 12.52 -18.27 -0.23
C VAL A 119 11.81 -16.95 0.11
N ALA A 120 12.54 -16.02 0.71
CA ALA A 120 12.04 -14.67 0.94
C ALA A 120 11.83 -13.91 -0.39
N PHE A 121 10.87 -12.99 -0.40
CA PHE A 121 10.40 -12.32 -1.61
C PHE A 121 11.47 -11.42 -2.26
N ASN A 122 11.88 -10.36 -1.56
CA ASN A 122 13.17 -9.68 -1.74
C ASN A 122 14.10 -10.22 -0.65
N CYS A 123 15.39 -10.43 -0.95
CA CYS A 123 16.39 -11.02 -0.03
C CYS A 123 17.68 -11.49 -0.75
N THR A 124 17.85 -11.19 -2.04
CA THR A 124 19.14 -11.40 -2.73
C THR A 124 19.70 -10.03 -3.09
N PRO A 125 21.03 -9.85 -3.16
CA PRO A 125 21.60 -8.56 -3.53
C PRO A 125 21.04 -8.01 -4.84
N ILE A 126 20.83 -8.90 -5.82
CA ILE A 126 20.31 -8.54 -7.15
C ILE A 126 18.86 -8.05 -7.05
N LYS A 127 17.99 -8.77 -6.33
CA LYS A 127 16.59 -8.35 -6.15
C LYS A 127 16.48 -7.09 -5.32
N ASN A 128 17.25 -6.97 -4.24
CA ASN A 128 17.25 -5.79 -3.38
C ASN A 128 17.69 -4.55 -4.16
N GLU A 129 18.78 -4.64 -4.94
CA GLU A 129 19.24 -3.52 -5.78
C GLU A 129 18.22 -3.16 -6.86
N MET A 130 17.55 -4.14 -7.47
CA MET A 130 16.49 -3.87 -8.45
C MET A 130 15.29 -3.17 -7.80
N GLY A 131 14.84 -3.64 -6.63
CA GLY A 131 13.76 -3.02 -5.86
C GLY A 131 14.11 -1.59 -5.44
N HIS A 132 15.30 -1.37 -4.91
CA HIS A 132 15.79 -0.04 -4.55
C HIS A 132 15.88 0.90 -5.75
N ARG A 133 16.37 0.42 -6.91
CA ARG A 133 16.43 1.23 -8.13
C ARG A 133 15.03 1.64 -8.58
N GLN A 134 14.07 0.71 -8.59
CA GLN A 134 12.68 0.99 -8.95
C GLN A 134 12.06 2.02 -7.99
N GLN A 135 12.31 1.88 -6.70
CA GLN A 135 11.80 2.82 -5.69
C GLN A 135 12.38 4.22 -5.89
N ARG A 136 13.69 4.36 -6.11
CA ARG A 136 14.36 5.66 -6.34
C ARG A 136 13.94 6.33 -7.64
N GLU A 137 13.77 5.55 -8.71
CA GLU A 137 13.54 6.10 -10.06
C GLU A 137 12.05 6.33 -10.37
N VAL A 138 11.15 5.55 -9.75
CA VAL A 138 9.72 5.58 -10.05
C VAL A 138 8.90 6.07 -8.87
N LEU A 139 9.04 5.39 -7.72
CA LEU A 139 8.13 5.57 -6.60
C LEU A 139 8.42 6.87 -5.83
N ASP A 140 9.68 7.15 -5.50
CA ASP A 140 10.05 8.36 -4.75
C ASP A 140 9.68 9.65 -5.49
N PRO A 141 9.96 9.81 -6.81
CA PRO A 141 9.51 10.97 -7.57
C PRO A 141 7.98 11.08 -7.64
N PHE A 142 7.28 9.94 -7.74
CA PHE A 142 5.81 9.91 -7.72
C PHE A 142 5.26 10.42 -6.39
N LEU A 143 5.79 9.94 -5.26
CA LEU A 143 5.39 10.38 -3.91
C LEU A 143 5.72 11.85 -3.70
N ASN A 144 6.94 12.29 -4.01
CA ASN A 144 7.38 13.67 -3.85
C ASN A 144 6.52 14.66 -4.64
N ARG A 145 6.06 14.29 -5.84
CA ARG A 145 5.16 15.12 -6.66
C ARG A 145 3.76 15.27 -6.05
N LEU A 146 3.32 14.29 -5.27
CA LEU A 146 1.98 14.25 -4.68
C LEU A 146 1.95 14.74 -3.22
N ARG A 147 3.10 14.73 -2.53
CA ARG A 147 3.25 15.39 -1.22
C ARG A 147 2.81 16.85 -1.29
N GLY A 148 2.00 17.27 -0.31
CA GLY A 148 1.38 18.58 -0.28
C GLY A 148 0.13 18.75 -1.16
N LYS A 149 -0.22 17.75 -1.99
CA LYS A 149 -1.50 17.67 -2.70
C LYS A 149 -2.42 16.63 -2.08
N VAL A 150 -1.93 15.40 -1.96
CA VAL A 150 -2.66 14.34 -1.26
C VAL A 150 -2.66 14.62 0.23
N LYS A 151 -3.70 14.17 0.93
CA LYS A 151 -3.82 14.42 2.37
C LYS A 151 -2.74 13.71 3.17
N TYR A 152 -2.52 12.43 2.87
CA TYR A 152 -1.52 11.61 3.56
C TYR A 152 -0.76 10.71 2.59
N VAL A 153 0.52 10.52 2.90
CA VAL A 153 1.33 9.40 2.39
C VAL A 153 1.55 8.45 3.57
N LEU A 154 1.15 7.20 3.39
CA LEU A 154 1.23 6.15 4.40
C LEU A 154 2.27 5.12 3.96
N HIS A 155 3.05 4.61 4.91
CA HIS A 155 3.91 3.45 4.73
C HIS A 155 3.37 2.29 5.57
N SER A 156 2.93 1.22 4.90
CA SER A 156 2.49 -0.01 5.56
C SER A 156 3.70 -0.87 5.86
N LEU A 157 4.08 -0.96 7.13
CA LEU A 157 5.19 -1.76 7.62
C LEU A 157 4.70 -3.06 8.28
N PRO A 158 5.49 -4.14 8.24
CA PRO A 158 5.14 -5.37 8.94
C PRO A 158 5.10 -5.21 10.46
N GLY A 159 4.23 -5.99 11.11
CA GLY A 159 4.20 -6.15 12.56
C GLY A 159 3.21 -5.22 13.25
N LYS A 160 3.53 -4.89 14.51
CA LYS A 160 2.83 -3.86 15.30
C LYS A 160 3.79 -2.74 15.62
N GLU A 161 3.27 -1.59 16.02
CA GLU A 161 4.09 -0.53 16.58
C GLU A 161 4.95 -1.04 17.74
N ASP A 162 6.21 -0.63 17.74
CA ASP A 162 7.18 -0.93 18.79
C ASP A 162 7.86 0.36 19.28
N PRO A 163 8.48 0.34 20.46
CA PRO A 163 9.06 1.54 21.05
C PRO A 163 10.16 2.22 20.21
N ILE A 164 10.83 1.49 19.31
CA ILE A 164 11.86 2.07 18.44
C ILE A 164 11.17 2.85 17.33
N ARG A 165 10.23 2.21 16.60
CA ARG A 165 9.53 2.88 15.49
C ARG A 165 8.60 4.00 15.94
N ALA A 166 8.03 3.93 17.14
CA ALA A 166 7.25 5.02 17.74
C ALA A 166 8.08 6.29 18.00
N LYS A 167 9.41 6.18 18.20
CA LYS A 167 10.31 7.34 18.30
C LYS A 167 10.64 7.96 16.93
N ILE A 168 10.51 7.18 15.85
CA ILE A 168 10.98 7.57 14.51
C ILE A 168 9.83 8.13 13.67
N TYR A 169 8.69 7.46 13.69
CA TYR A 169 7.60 7.69 12.74
C TYR A 169 6.35 8.21 13.43
N ARG A 170 5.64 9.10 12.72
CA ARG A 170 4.27 9.46 13.04
C ARG A 170 3.36 8.26 12.74
N SER A 171 2.49 7.89 13.67
CA SER A 171 1.59 6.73 13.55
C SER A 171 0.12 7.18 13.42
N LEU A 172 -0.82 6.25 13.57
CA LEU A 172 -2.27 6.51 13.48
C LEU A 172 -2.84 7.29 14.66
N ASP A 173 -2.09 7.48 15.74
CA ASP A 173 -2.38 8.47 16.78
C ASP A 173 -2.11 9.92 16.32
N LEU A 174 -1.46 10.08 15.16
CA LEU A 174 -1.13 11.32 14.47
C LEU A 174 -0.16 12.22 15.24
N GLU A 175 0.45 11.73 16.31
CA GLU A 175 1.49 12.43 17.05
C GLU A 175 2.81 12.38 16.28
N ILE A 176 3.44 13.54 16.09
CA ILE A 176 4.72 13.66 15.39
C ILE A 176 5.83 13.55 16.45
N PRO A 177 6.72 12.54 16.37
CA PRO A 177 7.85 12.43 17.30
C PRO A 177 8.72 13.69 17.29
N THR A 178 9.48 13.95 18.37
CA THR A 178 10.42 15.07 18.37
C THR A 178 11.66 14.78 17.52
N ALA A 179 12.44 15.80 17.18
CA ALA A 179 13.70 15.60 16.47
C ALA A 179 14.70 14.79 17.32
N GLU A 180 14.70 15.02 18.63
CA GLU A 180 15.50 14.28 19.60
C GLU A 180 15.09 12.80 19.64
N ASP A 181 13.78 12.51 19.72
CA ASP A 181 13.26 11.13 19.69
C ASP A 181 13.68 10.42 18.40
N ARG A 182 13.55 11.08 17.24
CA ARG A 182 13.96 10.50 15.95
C ARG A 182 15.43 10.13 15.92
N VAL A 183 16.31 11.01 16.41
CA VAL A 183 17.75 10.75 16.46
C VAL A 183 18.07 9.57 17.38
N GLU A 184 17.38 9.46 18.51
CA GLU A 184 17.53 8.32 19.42
C GLU A 184 16.99 7.02 18.80
N GLY A 185 15.77 7.04 18.27
CA GLY A 185 15.12 5.91 17.63
C GLY A 185 15.92 5.35 16.46
N LEU A 186 16.49 6.21 15.60
CA LEU A 186 17.35 5.76 14.49
C LEU A 186 18.61 5.04 14.99
N LYS A 187 19.21 5.48 16.10
CA LYS A 187 20.36 4.80 16.69
C LYS A 187 19.98 3.43 17.28
N GLU A 188 18.83 3.37 17.96
CA GLU A 188 18.30 2.11 18.51
C GLU A 188 17.94 1.12 17.40
N LEU A 189 17.31 1.61 16.33
CA LEU A 189 16.99 0.85 15.13
C LEU A 189 18.25 0.25 14.51
N GLU A 190 19.25 1.07 14.19
CA GLU A 190 20.51 0.61 13.60
C GLU A 190 21.20 -0.44 14.48
N ALA A 191 21.27 -0.19 15.80
CA ALA A 191 21.86 -1.14 16.74
C ALA A 191 21.09 -2.47 16.79
N LYS A 192 19.75 -2.41 16.78
CA LYS A 192 18.88 -3.59 16.80
C LYS A 192 19.02 -4.43 15.53
N LEU A 193 19.02 -3.79 14.36
CA LEU A 193 19.14 -4.46 13.07
C LEU A 193 20.55 -5.06 12.88
N LYS A 194 21.62 -4.30 13.17
CA LYS A 194 23.00 -4.81 13.11
C LYS A 194 23.29 -5.92 14.11
N GLY A 195 22.58 -5.94 15.23
CA GLY A 195 22.67 -6.98 16.25
C GLY A 195 21.99 -8.29 15.87
N PHE A 196 21.16 -8.31 14.83
CA PHE A 196 20.46 -9.51 14.39
C PHE A 196 21.36 -10.35 13.49
N HIS A 197 21.63 -11.59 13.90
CA HIS A 197 22.36 -12.54 13.08
C HIS A 197 21.37 -13.29 12.18
N TYR A 198 21.17 -12.77 10.97
CA TYR A 198 20.27 -13.40 10.01
C TYR A 198 20.93 -14.62 9.36
N VAL A 199 20.38 -15.81 9.65
CA VAL A 199 20.71 -17.07 8.99
C VAL A 199 19.43 -17.65 8.40
N ALA A 200 19.42 -17.90 7.10
CA ALA A 200 18.33 -18.59 6.41
C ALA A 200 18.64 -20.08 6.24
N GLY A 201 17.61 -20.91 6.18
CA GLY A 201 17.74 -22.31 5.77
C GLY A 201 18.13 -22.44 4.29
N ASP A 202 18.88 -23.51 3.98
CA ASP A 202 19.23 -23.86 2.61
C ASP A 202 18.01 -24.31 1.80
N LEU A 203 18.02 -24.02 0.51
CA LEU A 203 17.03 -24.55 -0.42
C LEU A 203 17.28 -26.04 -0.69
N PRO A 204 16.24 -26.88 -0.82
CA PRO A 204 16.41 -28.29 -1.15
C PRO A 204 17.03 -28.44 -2.56
N GLU A 205 18.21 -29.05 -2.64
CA GLU A 205 18.88 -29.33 -3.93
C GLU A 205 18.17 -30.43 -4.74
N THR A 206 17.48 -31.35 -4.06
CA THR A 206 16.76 -32.47 -4.68
C THR A 206 15.42 -32.70 -4.00
N ILE A 207 14.40 -33.02 -4.78
CA ILE A 207 13.06 -33.39 -4.31
C ILE A 207 12.78 -34.83 -4.74
N ALA A 208 12.47 -35.71 -3.79
CA ALA A 208 12.11 -37.09 -4.08
C ALA A 208 10.64 -37.19 -4.49
N LEU A 209 10.36 -37.84 -5.62
CA LEU A 209 9.01 -37.98 -6.18
C LEU A 209 8.65 -39.47 -6.29
N SER A 210 7.43 -39.84 -5.88
CA SER A 210 6.90 -41.18 -6.15
C SER A 210 6.32 -41.28 -7.56
N ASP A 211 6.29 -42.50 -8.12
CA ASP A 211 5.60 -42.77 -9.39
C ASP A 211 4.08 -42.60 -9.28
N GLU A 212 3.51 -42.86 -8.10
CA GLU A 212 2.06 -42.82 -7.88
C GLU A 212 1.52 -41.39 -7.76
N SER A 213 2.28 -40.45 -7.20
CA SER A 213 1.79 -39.09 -6.91
C SER A 213 2.86 -38.00 -7.01
N PRO A 214 3.61 -37.91 -8.13
CA PRO A 214 4.77 -37.03 -8.24
C PRO A 214 4.41 -35.55 -8.04
N VAL A 215 3.25 -35.10 -8.54
CA VAL A 215 2.81 -33.70 -8.39
C VAL A 215 2.54 -33.34 -6.92
N ARG A 216 1.87 -34.24 -6.20
CA ARG A 216 1.56 -34.04 -4.77
C ARG A 216 2.85 -34.00 -3.96
N ASP A 217 3.80 -34.90 -4.27
CA ASP A 217 5.06 -35.00 -3.54
C ASP A 217 5.94 -33.77 -3.79
N TYR A 218 5.94 -33.25 -5.02
CA TYR A 218 6.60 -31.99 -5.35
C TYR A 218 6.04 -30.83 -4.51
N PHE A 219 4.72 -30.59 -4.56
CA PHE A 219 4.13 -29.45 -3.84
C PHE A 219 4.20 -29.55 -2.32
N LYS A 220 4.39 -30.75 -1.76
CA LYS A 220 4.65 -30.93 -0.33
C LYS A 220 6.05 -30.52 0.10
N GLN A 221 7.00 -30.53 -0.82
CA GLN A 221 8.43 -30.34 -0.55
C GLN A 221 8.98 -29.04 -1.13
N PHE A 222 8.37 -28.52 -2.21
CA PHE A 222 8.80 -27.30 -2.86
C PHE A 222 8.52 -26.10 -1.95
N PRO A 223 9.54 -25.37 -1.50
CA PRO A 223 9.34 -24.14 -0.76
C PRO A 223 8.95 -23.07 -1.78
N GLY A 224 7.66 -22.77 -1.88
CA GLY A 224 7.16 -21.69 -2.74
C GLY A 224 7.56 -20.34 -2.16
N LEU A 225 6.71 -19.81 -1.29
CA LEU A 225 7.03 -18.72 -0.37
C LEU A 225 6.82 -19.26 1.04
N ASP A 226 7.83 -19.12 1.89
CA ASP A 226 7.76 -19.53 3.29
C ASP A 226 8.32 -18.40 4.16
N SER A 227 7.40 -17.71 4.82
CA SER A 227 7.68 -16.62 5.75
C SER A 227 7.98 -17.15 7.16
N GLY A 228 8.18 -18.44 7.37
CA GLY A 228 8.46 -19.02 8.68
C GLY A 228 9.91 -18.86 9.13
N ASP A 229 10.16 -19.17 10.39
CA ASP A 229 11.49 -19.17 11.03
C ASP A 229 12.53 -20.01 10.26
N HIS A 230 12.10 -20.99 9.46
CA HIS A 230 13.01 -21.87 8.72
C HIS A 230 13.85 -21.11 7.70
N TYR A 231 13.24 -20.20 6.93
CA TYR A 231 13.95 -19.40 5.92
C TYR A 231 14.20 -17.97 6.37
N ASN A 232 13.34 -17.40 7.21
CA ASN A 232 13.55 -16.06 7.72
C ASN A 232 14.47 -16.02 8.95
N GLY A 233 14.75 -17.16 9.57
CA GLY A 233 15.46 -17.20 10.83
C GLY A 233 14.54 -16.79 12.00
N LYS A 234 14.72 -17.45 13.14
CA LYS A 234 13.91 -17.18 14.33
C LYS A 234 14.08 -15.73 14.79
N GLY A 235 12.94 -15.07 15.04
CA GLY A 235 12.91 -13.70 15.55
C GLY A 235 13.06 -12.62 14.48
N PHE A 236 13.10 -13.00 13.20
CA PHE A 236 13.12 -12.05 12.09
C PHE A 236 11.90 -11.11 12.12
N TRP A 237 10.70 -11.66 12.30
CA TRP A 237 9.46 -10.88 12.36
C TRP A 237 9.29 -10.07 13.65
N ASP A 238 10.19 -10.23 14.61
CA ASP A 238 10.25 -9.40 15.82
C ASP A 238 11.12 -8.15 15.60
N LEU A 239 11.75 -8.00 14.43
CA LEU A 239 12.58 -6.84 14.11
C LEU A 239 11.72 -5.61 13.77
N PRO A 240 12.16 -4.41 14.16
CA PRO A 240 11.52 -3.16 13.77
C PRO A 240 11.84 -2.84 12.30
N ILE A 241 11.14 -3.47 11.35
CA ILE A 241 11.35 -3.24 9.91
C ILE A 241 11.03 -1.76 9.59
N PRO A 242 11.99 -0.98 9.08
CA PRO A 242 11.84 0.45 8.84
C PRO A 242 11.29 0.77 7.44
N ILE A 243 11.05 2.05 7.16
CA ILE A 243 10.90 2.51 5.77
C ILE A 243 12.27 2.37 5.07
N THR A 244 12.26 1.82 3.87
CA THR A 244 13.45 1.75 2.99
C THR A 244 14.10 3.12 2.79
N THR A 245 15.44 3.16 2.80
CA THR A 245 16.19 4.40 2.51
C THR A 245 16.09 4.85 1.05
N ALA A 246 15.61 3.98 0.16
CA ALA A 246 15.36 4.30 -1.24
C ALA A 246 14.17 5.26 -1.45
N LEU A 247 13.36 5.49 -0.41
CA LEU A 247 12.28 6.47 -0.41
C LEU A 247 12.62 7.63 0.53
N THR A 248 12.35 8.84 0.08
CA THR A 248 12.35 10.02 0.94
C THR A 248 11.22 9.86 1.96
N ASN A 249 11.53 9.91 3.25
CA ASN A 249 10.55 9.93 4.33
C ASN A 249 10.50 11.32 4.97
N THR A 250 9.31 11.82 5.27
CA THR A 250 9.09 13.12 5.91
C THR A 250 8.35 12.97 7.24
N GLU A 251 8.40 14.00 8.08
CA GLU A 251 7.73 14.00 9.39
C GLU A 251 6.19 13.97 9.29
N GLU A 252 5.65 14.30 8.10
CA GLU A 252 4.22 14.27 7.83
C GLU A 252 3.73 12.91 7.33
N ASP A 253 4.65 12.06 6.86
CA ASP A 253 4.30 10.71 6.40
C ASP A 253 3.88 9.86 7.62
N ILE A 254 2.90 8.99 7.43
CA ILE A 254 2.32 8.17 8.48
C ILE A 254 2.77 6.72 8.30
N VAL A 255 3.25 6.08 9.35
CA VAL A 255 3.44 4.63 9.36
C VAL A 255 2.17 3.95 9.86
N VAL A 256 1.75 2.92 9.14
CA VAL A 256 0.72 1.97 9.57
C VAL A 256 1.31 0.58 9.67
N TYR A 257 0.86 -0.20 10.63
CA TYR A 257 1.40 -1.53 10.89
C TYR A 257 0.37 -2.61 10.56
N ASP A 258 0.75 -3.61 9.76
CA ASP A 258 -0.19 -4.57 9.18
C ASP A 258 -0.87 -5.50 10.21
N LEU A 259 -0.26 -5.74 11.38
CA LEU A 259 -0.85 -6.52 12.48
C LEU A 259 -1.72 -5.70 13.44
N GLU A 260 -1.90 -4.39 13.20
CA GLU A 260 -2.89 -3.58 13.93
C GLU A 260 -4.31 -3.73 13.38
N GLY A 261 -4.41 -4.24 12.15
CA GLY A 261 -5.68 -4.57 11.52
C GLY A 261 -6.28 -3.45 10.68
N TYR A 262 -7.02 -3.87 9.66
CA TYR A 262 -7.64 -2.97 8.67
C TYR A 262 -8.63 -1.98 9.27
N GLU A 263 -9.37 -2.35 10.31
CA GLU A 263 -10.42 -1.51 10.90
C GLU A 263 -9.84 -0.22 11.49
N LYS A 264 -8.71 -0.30 12.21
CA LYS A 264 -8.02 0.86 12.77
C LYS A 264 -7.63 1.85 11.66
N ILE A 265 -6.98 1.36 10.61
CA ILE A 265 -6.57 2.17 9.46
C ILE A 265 -7.79 2.81 8.80
N ARG A 266 -8.81 2.00 8.46
CA ARG A 266 -10.02 2.46 7.79
C ARG A 266 -10.72 3.55 8.59
N ASP A 267 -10.97 3.31 9.87
CA ASP A 267 -11.78 4.20 10.70
C ASP A 267 -11.04 5.52 10.96
N THR A 268 -9.74 5.47 11.26
CA THR A 268 -8.90 6.69 11.37
C THR A 268 -8.91 7.48 10.06
N LEU A 269 -8.68 6.85 8.90
CA LEU A 269 -8.66 7.57 7.63
C LEU A 269 -10.04 8.19 7.30
N LYS A 270 -11.13 7.50 7.61
CA LYS A 270 -12.49 8.04 7.43
C LYS A 270 -12.77 9.21 8.37
N GLU A 271 -12.34 9.16 9.63
CA GLU A 271 -12.42 10.28 10.58
C GLU A 271 -11.61 11.48 10.08
N GLN A 272 -10.49 11.24 9.40
CA GLN A 272 -9.72 12.26 8.71
C GLN A 272 -10.34 12.69 7.36
N GLY A 273 -11.53 12.23 7.00
CA GLY A 273 -12.21 12.62 5.76
C GLY A 273 -11.54 12.12 4.47
N ILE A 274 -10.78 11.03 4.56
CA ILE A 274 -10.27 10.33 3.37
C ILE A 274 -11.41 9.56 2.71
N GLU A 275 -11.52 9.73 1.40
CA GLU A 275 -12.50 9.07 0.54
C GLU A 275 -11.83 8.12 -0.46
N HIS A 276 -10.56 8.37 -0.82
CA HIS A 276 -9.83 7.60 -1.84
C HIS A 276 -8.49 7.07 -1.34
N ILE A 277 -8.13 5.88 -1.79
CA ILE A 277 -6.84 5.24 -1.50
C ILE A 277 -6.16 4.87 -2.82
N LEU A 278 -4.92 5.32 -2.99
CA LEU A 278 -4.01 4.86 -4.04
C LEU A 278 -2.96 3.95 -3.42
N MET A 279 -2.99 2.67 -3.73
CA MET A 279 -2.04 1.69 -3.19
C MET A 279 -0.88 1.46 -4.16
N THR A 280 0.34 1.42 -3.64
CA THR A 280 1.59 1.20 -4.38
C THR A 280 2.60 0.43 -3.51
N GLY A 281 3.84 0.25 -3.97
CA GLY A 281 4.92 -0.37 -3.20
C GLY A 281 4.94 -1.91 -3.24
N TYR A 282 3.84 -2.55 -3.65
CA TYR A 282 3.91 -3.95 -4.07
C TYR A 282 4.80 -4.04 -5.31
N ALA A 283 5.88 -4.83 -5.25
CA ALA A 283 6.56 -5.24 -6.46
C ALA A 283 5.57 -6.13 -7.22
N THR A 284 5.00 -5.56 -8.28
CA THR A 284 4.19 -6.32 -9.21
C THR A 284 5.14 -7.20 -10.00
N ASP A 285 5.44 -8.39 -9.48
CA ASP A 285 5.89 -9.53 -10.29
C ASP A 285 4.73 -9.95 -11.21
N MET A 286 4.26 -9.03 -12.06
CA MET A 286 3.25 -9.25 -13.10
C MET A 286 3.93 -9.42 -14.45
#